data_AF-A0A317Z321-F1
#
_entry.id   AF-A0A317Z321-F1
#
_cell.length_a   1.000
_cell.length_b   1.000
_cell.length_c   1.000
_cell.angle_alpha   90.00
_cell.angle_beta   90.00
_cell.angle_gamma   90.00
#
_symmetry.space_group_name_H-M   'P 1'
#
loop_
_entity.id
_entity.type
_entity.pdbx_description
1 polymer ?
#
loop_
_entity_poly.entity_id
_entity_poly.type
_entity_poly.pdbx_seq_one_letter_code
_entity_poly.pdbx_strand_id
1 'polypeptide(L)' 'AVVNLTKAAALNGWIDEEKVVMEQMISMKRAGADMIITYFAKDICQYLDQQ' A
#
# COMPACT_ATOMS: atom_id res chain seq x y z
N ALA A 1 2.31 2.85 -10.85
CA ALA A 1 3.75 2.54 -10.99
C ALA A 1 4.36 2.08 -9.66
N VAL A 2 4.18 2.82 -8.56
CA VAL A 2 4.79 2.48 -7.25
C VAL A 2 4.23 1.18 -6.64
N VAL A 3 2.91 1.01 -6.61
CA VAL A 3 2.27 -0.17 -5.97
C VAL A 3 2.58 -1.49 -6.70
N ASN A 4 2.77 -1.43 -8.03
CA ASN A 4 3.07 -2.62 -8.84
C ASN A 4 4.47 -3.19 -8.54
N LEU A 5 5.42 -2.31 -8.22
CA LEU A 5 6.78 -2.70 -7.83
C LEU A 5 6.78 -3.36 -6.45
N THR A 6 6.02 -2.80 -5.50
CA THR A 6 5.86 -3.38 -4.17
C THR A 6 5.30 -4.80 -4.25
N LYS A 7 4.26 -5.02 -5.06
CA LYS A 7 3.67 -6.36 -5.23
C LYS A 7 4.60 -7.34 -5.95
N ALA A 8 5.35 -6.88 -6.96
CA ALA A 8 6.36 -7.71 -7.60
C ALA A 8 7.47 -8.13 -6.62
N ALA A 9 7.87 -7.24 -5.71
CA ALA A 9 8.85 -7.54 -4.68
C ALA A 9 8.27 -8.41 -3.55
N ALA A 10 6.99 -8.27 -3.21
CA ALA A 10 6.30 -9.14 -2.26
C ALA A 10 6.08 -10.55 -2.81
N LEU A 11 5.70 -10.68 -4.09
CA LEU A 11 5.59 -11.96 -4.79
C LEU A 11 6.94 -12.70 -4.87
N ASN A 12 8.04 -11.95 -4.93
CA ASN A 12 9.39 -12.49 -4.85
C ASN A 12 9.84 -12.78 -3.40
N GLY A 13 9.01 -12.51 -2.39
CA GLY A 13 9.31 -12.74 -0.98
C GLY A 13 10.35 -11.79 -0.38
N TRP A 14 10.65 -10.68 -1.07
CA TRP A 14 11.69 -9.74 -0.64
C TRP A 14 11.20 -8.73 0.39
N ILE A 15 9.89 -8.48 0.41
CA ILE A 15 9.25 -7.52 1.30
C ILE A 15 7.86 -7.98 1.72
N ASP A 16 7.45 -7.52 2.89
CA ASP A 16 6.12 -7.75 3.44
C ASP A 16 5.12 -6.77 2.79
N GLU A 17 4.19 -7.29 1.97
CA GLU A 17 3.30 -6.48 1.12
C GLU A 17 2.49 -5.49 1.95
N GLU A 18 1.86 -5.98 3.01
CA GLU A 18 0.97 -5.20 3.88
C GLU A 18 1.73 -4.01 4.49
N LYS A 19 2.89 -4.29 5.08
CA LYS A 19 3.68 -3.29 5.80
C LYS A 19 4.18 -2.19 4.89
N VAL A 20 4.68 -2.55 3.71
CA VAL A 20 5.21 -1.58 2.74
C VAL A 20 4.09 -0.78 2.09
N VAL A 21 2.96 -1.41 1.78
CA VAL A 21 1.79 -0.70 1.21
C VAL A 21 1.26 0.33 2.23
N MET A 22 1.14 -0.04 3.50
CA MET A 22 0.69 0.89 4.55
C MET A 22 1.66 2.07 4.74
N GLU A 23 2.97 1.82 4.73
CA GLU A 23 3.97 2.87 4.87
C GLU A 23 3.98 3.85 3.67
N GLN A 24 3.70 3.34 2.46
CA GLN A 24 3.49 4.18 1.28
C GLN A 24 2.23 5.03 1.42
N MET A 25 1.11 4.47 1.90
CA MET A 25 -0.13 5.22 2.12
C MET A 25 0.07 6.35 3.15
N ILE A 26 0.78 6.08 4.25
CA ILE A 26 1.13 7.10 5.25
C ILE A 26 2.00 8.19 4.63
N SER A 27 2.98 7.82 3.81
CA SER A 27 3.83 8.79 3.11
C SER A 27 3.03 9.65 2.12
N MET A 28 2.06 9.09 1.41
CA MET A 28 1.16 9.82 0.51
C MET A 28 0.23 10.76 1.29
N LYS A 29 -0.32 10.33 2.43
CA LYS A 29 -1.11 11.21 3.30
C LYS A 29 -0.27 12.35 3.87
N ARG A 30 0.98 12.08 4.27
CA ARG A 30 1.95 13.09 4.73
C ARG A 30 2.32 14.09 3.64
N ALA A 31 2.37 13.66 2.39
CA ALA A 31 2.59 14.55 1.24
C ALA A 31 1.39 15.47 0.94
N GLY A 32 0.29 15.35 1.69
CA GLY A 32 -0.91 16.17 1.53
C GLY A 32 -1.96 15.57 0.58
N ALA A 33 -1.86 14.28 0.23
CA ALA A 33 -2.91 13.63 -0.55
C ALA A 33 -4.15 13.40 0.32
N ASP A 34 -5.27 14.02 -0.05
CA ASP A 34 -6.56 13.80 0.61
C ASP A 34 -7.32 12.59 0.09
N MET A 35 -7.06 12.19 -1.17
CA MET A 35 -7.66 11.02 -1.79
C MET A 35 -6.62 10.26 -2.61
N ILE A 36 -6.52 8.95 -2.39
CA ILE A 36 -5.61 8.06 -3.10
C ILE A 36 -6.47 7.04 -3.84
N ILE A 37 -6.50 7.12 -5.17
CA ILE A 37 -7.23 6.16 -6.02
C ILE A 37 -6.23 5.12 -6.51
N THR A 38 -6.40 3.88 -6.06
CA THR A 38 -5.52 2.76 -6.43
C THR A 38 -6.35 1.50 -6.64
N TYR A 39 -5.89 0.63 -7.55
CA TYR A 39 -6.48 -0.70 -7.77
C TYR A 39 -6.43 -1.59 -6.53
N PHE A 40 -5.58 -1.24 -5.57
CA PHE A 40 -5.37 -1.91 -4.29
C PHE A 40 -6.23 -1.38 -3.15
N ALA A 41 -7.18 -0.49 -3.44
CA ALA A 41 -7.99 0.14 -2.39
C ALA A 41 -8.74 -0.91 -1.55
N LYS A 42 -9.21 -2.00 -2.16
CA LYS A 42 -9.89 -3.08 -1.43
C LYS A 42 -8.98 -3.79 -0.42
N ASP A 43 -7.78 -4.16 -0.83
CA ASP A 43 -6.83 -4.87 0.03
C ASP A 43 -6.41 -3.96 1.20
N ILE A 44 -6.15 -2.68 0.91
CA ILE A 44 -5.84 -1.67 1.93
C ILE A 44 -7.00 -1.48 2.92
N CYS A 45 -8.24 -1.44 2.44
CA CYS A 45 -9.40 -1.37 3.32
C CYS A 45 -9.48 -2.59 4.24
N GLN A 46 -9.13 -3.79 3.77
CA GLN A 46 -9.11 -4.99 4.62
C GLN A 46 -8.05 -4.90 5.70
N TYR A 47 -6.86 -4.40 5.40
CA TYR A 47 -5.80 -4.20 6.39
C TYR A 47 -6.18 -3.17 7.46
N LEU A 48 -6.84 -2.08 7.04
CA LEU A 48 -7.33 -1.05 7.95
C LEU A 48 -8.49 -1.53 8.85
N ASP A 49 -9.33 -2.44 8.36
CA ASP A 49 -10.46 -3.00 9.11
C ASP A 49 -10.01 -4.07 10.12
N GLN A 50 -8.82 -4.65 9.94
CA GLN A 50 -8.23 -5.62 10.86
C GLN A 50 -7.37 -5.00 11.98
N GLN A 51 -7.12 -3.68 11.95
CA GLN A 51 -6.44 -2.94 13.03
C GLN A 51 -7.42 -2.50 14.13
#